data_AF-A0A2H5V9L7-F1
#
_entry.id   AF-A0A2H5V9L7-F1
#
_cell.length_a   1.000
_cell.length_b   1.000
_cell.length_c   1.000
_cell.angle_alpha   90.00
_cell.angle_beta   90.00
_cell.angle_gamma   90.00
#
_symmetry.space_group_name_H-M   'P 1'
#
loop_
_entity.id
_entity.type
_entity.pdbx_description
1 polymer ?
#
loop_
_entity_poly.entity_id
_entity_poly.type
_entity_poly.pdbx_seq_one_letter_code
_entity_poly.pdbx_strand_id
1 'polypeptide(L)'
;MNKRFAKVEEDIRDLRKDLNDLRKDMQEGFRRHDEEFKRVWQSIENLRKDMQEGFKRHDEEFKRVWQSIENLRKDMQEGFKRMDKRLRYIESFMNNISVSIEDEARDMVEYYLKQRGMTLKVGYLALEDIEVDIYAKNRDYCLIGEAKTRAVKKAILQVDKDIARLCKRHPEYLKEKIVKVVYAIQAMPDAVEEAKRRDIWLVTAKGELTEFKIISL
;
A
#
# COMPACT_ATOMS: atom_id res chain seq x y z
N MET A 1 48.71 15.30 105.53
CA MET A 1 48.33 14.68 104.24
C MET A 1 48.10 15.81 103.23
N ASN A 2 48.75 15.77 102.07
CA ASN A 2 49.02 16.93 101.21
C ASN A 2 47.81 17.25 100.28
N LYS A 3 47.32 18.50 100.25
CA LYS A 3 46.12 18.95 99.47
C LYS A 3 46.12 18.52 97.99
N ARG A 4 47.30 18.34 97.41
CA ARG A 4 47.50 17.88 96.02
C ARG A 4 47.05 16.44 95.79
N PHE A 5 47.19 15.55 96.78
CA PHE A 5 46.72 14.15 96.67
C PHE A 5 45.18 14.07 96.69
N ALA A 6 44.53 14.86 97.55
CA ALA A 6 43.06 14.91 97.62
C ALA A 6 42.44 15.36 96.29
N LYS A 7 43.06 16.34 95.61
CA LYS A 7 42.60 16.81 94.29
C LYS A 7 42.78 15.76 93.19
N VAL A 8 43.88 15.02 93.20
CA VAL A 8 44.11 13.93 92.25
C VAL A 8 43.09 12.79 92.44
N GLU A 9 42.70 12.48 93.68
CA GLU A 9 41.66 11.48 93.97
C GLU A 9 40.25 11.92 93.54
N GLU A 10 39.99 13.23 93.54
CA GLU A 10 38.77 13.84 93.02
C GLU A 10 38.74 13.76 91.48
N ASP A 11 39.81 14.19 90.82
CA ASP A 11 39.95 14.12 89.35
C ASP A 11 39.81 12.66 88.83
N ILE A 12 40.39 11.68 89.54
CA ILE A 12 40.24 10.24 89.19
C ILE A 12 38.80 9.77 89.36
N ARG A 13 38.06 10.27 90.35
CA ARG A 13 36.64 9.93 90.55
C ARG A 13 35.78 10.50 89.43
N ASP A 14 36.03 11.75 89.05
CA ASP A 14 35.30 12.41 87.97
C ASP A 14 35.59 11.74 86.61
N LEU A 15 36.86 11.43 86.31
CA LEU A 15 37.22 10.68 85.11
C LEU A 15 36.56 9.29 85.05
N ARG A 16 36.43 8.59 86.18
CA ARG A 16 35.71 7.30 86.23
C ARG A 16 34.22 7.47 85.96
N LYS A 17 33.63 8.57 86.44
CA LYS A 17 32.22 8.88 86.17
C LYS A 17 32.02 9.19 84.69
N ASP A 18 32.86 10.07 84.11
CA ASP A 18 32.81 10.43 82.69
C ASP A 18 33.01 9.22 81.78
N LEU A 19 33.93 8.31 82.11
CA LEU A 19 34.12 7.05 81.37
C LEU A 19 32.90 6.13 81.44
N ASN A 20 32.23 6.05 82.59
CA ASN A 20 31.03 5.24 82.75
C ASN A 20 29.85 5.84 81.97
N ASP A 21 29.71 7.16 81.98
CA ASP A 21 28.65 7.85 81.26
C ASP A 21 28.89 7.76 79.73
N LEU A 22 30.14 7.94 79.28
CA LEU A 22 30.52 7.70 77.88
C LEU A 22 30.23 6.25 77.46
N ARG A 23 30.51 5.27 78.31
CA ARG A 23 30.23 3.85 78.02
C ARG A 23 28.72 3.59 77.87
N LYS A 24 27.90 4.21 78.72
CA LYS A 24 26.43 4.11 78.61
C LYS A 24 25.91 4.77 77.34
N ASP A 25 26.41 5.97 77.02
CA ASP A 25 26.03 6.69 75.80
C ASP A 25 26.42 5.91 74.55
N MET A 26 27.62 5.30 74.53
CA MET A 26 28.02 4.41 73.44
C MET A 26 27.12 3.19 73.32
N GLN A 27 26.77 2.52 74.43
CA GLN A 27 25.87 1.37 74.41
C GLN A 27 24.47 1.73 73.88
N GLU A 28 23.93 2.87 74.31
CA GLU A 28 22.65 3.37 73.82
C GLU A 28 22.73 3.79 72.33
N GLY A 29 23.84 4.41 71.90
CA GLY A 29 24.10 4.73 70.50
C GLY A 29 24.17 3.49 69.61
N PHE A 30 24.87 2.43 70.04
CA PHE A 30 24.89 1.15 69.34
C PHE A 30 23.50 0.51 69.29
N ARG A 31 22.73 0.56 70.38
CA ARG A 31 21.36 0.03 70.42
C ARG A 31 20.45 0.75 69.41
N ARG A 32 20.56 2.07 69.31
CA ARG A 32 19.81 2.86 68.30
C ARG A 32 20.22 2.49 66.88
N HIS A 33 21.52 2.37 66.62
CA HIS A 33 21.99 1.94 65.30
C HIS A 33 21.53 0.52 64.95
N ASP A 34 21.55 -0.43 65.88
CA ASP A 34 21.03 -1.78 65.64
C ASP A 34 19.54 -1.78 65.29
N GLU A 35 18.75 -0.92 65.95
CA GLU A 35 17.33 -0.73 65.62
C GLU A 35 17.14 -0.11 64.24
N GLU A 36 17.94 0.91 63.88
CA GLU A 36 17.92 1.51 62.54
C GLU A 36 18.34 0.52 61.46
N PHE A 37 19.41 -0.25 61.67
CA PHE A 37 19.85 -1.29 60.74
C PHE A 37 18.77 -2.33 60.52
N LYS A 38 18.05 -2.77 61.58
CA LYS A 38 16.92 -3.68 61.43
C LYS A 38 15.79 -3.09 60.59
N ARG A 39 15.44 -1.81 60.79
CA ARG A 39 14.41 -1.12 59.99
C ARG A 39 14.82 -1.01 58.53
N VAL A 40 16.07 -0.65 58.25
CA VAL A 40 16.61 -0.57 56.89
C VAL A 40 16.58 -1.94 56.22
N TRP A 41 17.01 -3.00 56.92
CA TRP A 41 16.97 -4.37 56.39
C TRP A 41 15.54 -4.82 56.05
N GLN A 42 14.58 -4.54 56.92
CA GLN A 42 13.16 -4.83 56.65
C GLN A 42 12.64 -4.04 55.45
N SER A 43 13.02 -2.76 55.32
CA SER A 43 12.64 -1.95 54.16
C SER A 43 13.22 -2.50 52.85
N ILE A 44 14.50 -2.91 52.86
CA ILE A 44 15.15 -3.54 51.70
C ILE A 44 14.44 -4.85 51.32
N GLU A 45 14.07 -5.68 52.30
CA GLU A 45 13.38 -6.94 52.04
C GLU A 45 12.00 -6.70 51.41
N ASN A 46 11.25 -5.72 51.93
CA ASN A 46 9.94 -5.34 51.39
C ASN A 46 10.06 -4.79 49.96
N LEU A 47 11.00 -3.86 49.72
CA LEU A 47 11.26 -3.34 48.38
C LEU A 47 11.62 -4.45 47.40
N ARG A 48 12.39 -5.45 47.83
CA ARG A 48 12.76 -6.59 46.99
C ARG A 48 11.54 -7.46 46.64
N LYS A 49 10.61 -7.66 47.59
CA LYS A 49 9.35 -8.38 47.36
C LYS A 49 8.46 -7.62 46.39
N ASP A 50 8.23 -6.33 46.65
CA ASP A 50 7.41 -5.47 45.79
C ASP A 50 7.96 -5.41 44.35
N MET A 51 9.28 -5.34 44.21
CA MET A 51 9.95 -5.35 42.92
C MET A 51 9.76 -6.69 42.19
N GLN A 52 9.88 -7.82 42.87
CA GLN A 52 9.64 -9.14 42.28
C GLN A 52 8.18 -9.31 41.84
N GLU A 53 7.22 -8.83 42.63
CA GLU A 53 5.80 -8.85 42.26
C GLU A 53 5.50 -7.90 41.09
N GLY A 54 6.13 -6.72 41.06
CA GLY A 54 6.08 -5.79 39.93
C GLY A 54 6.59 -6.42 38.64
N PHE A 55 7.74 -7.08 38.68
CA PHE A 55 8.30 -7.79 37.52
C PHE A 55 7.39 -8.93 37.04
N LYS A 56 6.83 -9.73 37.96
CA LYS A 56 5.88 -10.80 37.60
C LYS A 56 4.65 -10.25 36.88
N ARG A 57 4.07 -9.15 37.39
CA ARG A 57 2.93 -8.48 36.74
C ARG A 57 3.30 -7.98 35.35
N HIS A 58 4.46 -7.34 35.20
CA HIS A 58 4.94 -6.89 33.90
C HIS A 58 5.16 -8.05 32.92
N ASP A 59 5.76 -9.16 33.35
CA ASP A 59 5.96 -10.35 32.51
C ASP A 59 4.62 -10.93 32.01
N GLU A 60 3.60 -10.95 32.86
CA GLU A 60 2.26 -11.38 32.48
C GLU A 60 1.61 -10.42 31.47
N GLU A 61 1.71 -9.11 31.68
CA GLU A 61 1.22 -8.12 30.73
C GLU A 61 1.94 -8.19 29.39
N PHE A 62 3.28 -8.32 29.40
CA PHE A 62 4.06 -8.51 28.18
C PHE A 62 3.64 -9.76 27.42
N LYS A 63 3.40 -10.88 28.10
CA LYS A 63 2.88 -12.10 27.46
C LYS A 63 1.52 -11.87 26.81
N ARG A 64 0.59 -11.18 27.48
CA ARG A 64 -0.74 -10.86 26.92
C ARG A 64 -0.64 -9.96 25.69
N VAL A 65 0.21 -8.94 25.75
CA VAL A 65 0.46 -8.04 24.62
C VAL A 65 1.05 -8.81 23.43
N TRP A 66 2.05 -9.66 23.67
CA TRP A 66 2.65 -10.48 22.62
C TRP A 66 1.65 -11.43 21.97
N GLN A 67 0.78 -12.07 22.74
CA GLN A 67 -0.31 -12.90 22.22
C GLN A 67 -1.29 -12.10 21.37
N SER A 68 -1.66 -10.90 21.81
CA SER A 68 -2.54 -10.00 21.05
C SER A 68 -1.91 -9.59 19.71
N ILE A 69 -0.62 -9.24 19.72
CA ILE A 69 0.13 -8.90 18.50
C ILE A 69 0.19 -10.10 17.54
N GLU A 70 0.42 -11.31 18.05
CA GLU A 70 0.46 -12.51 17.22
C GLU A 70 -0.90 -12.80 16.57
N ASN A 71 -1.99 -12.68 17.34
CA ASN A 71 -3.34 -12.88 16.82
C ASN A 71 -3.69 -11.82 15.77
N LEU A 72 -3.43 -10.53 16.04
CA LEU A 72 -3.62 -9.46 15.07
C LEU A 72 -2.83 -9.71 13.78
N ARG A 73 -1.59 -10.20 13.90
CA ARG A 73 -0.77 -10.53 12.73
C ARG A 73 -1.38 -11.66 11.90
N LYS A 74 -1.93 -12.70 12.54
CA LYS A 74 -2.63 -13.80 11.85
C LYS A 74 -3.88 -13.30 11.14
N ASP A 75 -4.73 -12.53 11.84
CA ASP A 75 -5.96 -11.96 11.28
C ASP A 75 -5.66 -11.06 10.08
N MET A 76 -4.63 -10.22 10.17
CA MET A 76 -4.18 -9.38 9.07
C MET A 76 -3.71 -10.21 7.88
N GLN A 77 -2.89 -11.25 8.09
CA GLN A 77 -2.44 -12.13 7.01
C GLN A 77 -3.59 -12.82 6.30
N GLU A 78 -4.59 -13.30 7.03
CA GLU A 78 -5.80 -13.89 6.44
C GLU A 78 -6.66 -12.86 5.70
N GLY A 79 -6.78 -11.64 6.26
CA GLY A 79 -7.41 -10.50 5.59
C GLY A 79 -6.75 -10.18 4.26
N PHE A 80 -5.43 -10.07 4.23
CA PHE A 80 -4.65 -9.82 3.01
C PHE A 80 -4.81 -10.94 1.99
N LYS A 81 -4.75 -12.21 2.40
CA LYS A 81 -4.98 -13.35 1.48
C LYS A 81 -6.37 -13.30 0.83
N ARG A 82 -7.42 -12.96 1.58
CA ARG A 82 -8.78 -12.82 1.05
C ARG A 82 -8.87 -11.66 0.06
N MET A 83 -8.24 -10.53 0.38
CA MET A 83 -8.21 -9.35 -0.48
C MET A 83 -7.47 -9.63 -1.79
N ASP A 84 -6.30 -10.26 -1.72
CA ASP A 84 -5.48 -10.66 -2.86
C ASP A 84 -6.24 -11.63 -3.80
N LYS A 85 -6.96 -12.62 -3.26
CA LYS A 85 -7.85 -13.49 -4.06
C LYS A 85 -8.95 -12.70 -4.77
N ARG A 86 -9.55 -11.72 -4.10
CA ARG A 86 -10.62 -10.89 -4.68
C ARG A 86 -10.07 -9.97 -5.77
N LEU A 87 -8.89 -9.39 -5.57
CA LEU A 87 -8.22 -8.55 -6.57
C LEU A 87 -7.91 -9.36 -7.84
N ARG A 88 -7.29 -10.54 -7.71
CA ARG A 88 -7.06 -11.43 -8.86
C ARG A 88 -8.33 -11.79 -9.62
N TYR A 89 -9.43 -12.04 -8.90
CA TYR A 89 -10.72 -12.30 -9.54
C TYR A 89 -11.22 -11.08 -10.31
N ILE A 90 -11.14 -9.88 -9.74
CA ILE A 90 -11.53 -8.63 -10.40
C ILE A 90 -10.67 -8.39 -11.64
N GLU A 91 -9.35 -8.55 -11.54
CA GLU A 91 -8.42 -8.42 -12.66
C GLU A 91 -8.78 -9.39 -13.80
N SER A 92 -9.00 -10.67 -13.49
CA SER A 92 -9.41 -11.67 -14.49
C SER A 92 -10.76 -11.33 -15.11
N PHE A 93 -11.74 -10.93 -14.31
CA PHE A 93 -13.06 -10.53 -14.79
C PHE A 93 -12.98 -9.31 -15.72
N MET A 94 -12.17 -8.30 -15.36
CA MET A 94 -11.93 -7.13 -16.18
C MET A 94 -11.25 -7.47 -17.50
N ASN A 95 -10.22 -8.32 -17.48
CA ASN A 95 -9.55 -8.77 -18.69
C ASN A 95 -10.51 -9.51 -19.62
N ASN A 96 -11.34 -10.41 -19.07
CA ASN A 96 -12.32 -11.15 -19.87
C ASN A 96 -13.36 -10.22 -20.53
N ILE A 97 -13.84 -9.19 -19.81
CA ILE A 97 -14.76 -8.20 -20.39
C ILE A 97 -14.05 -7.36 -21.47
N SER A 98 -12.79 -6.95 -21.25
CA SER A 98 -12.05 -6.16 -22.24
C SER A 98 -11.89 -6.94 -23.56
N VAL A 99 -11.41 -8.19 -23.46
CA VAL A 99 -11.26 -9.09 -24.63
C VAL A 99 -12.59 -9.27 -25.35
N SER A 100 -13.68 -9.50 -24.61
CA SER A 100 -15.00 -9.66 -25.21
C SER A 100 -15.47 -8.44 -26.01
N ILE A 101 -15.09 -7.23 -25.59
CA ILE A 101 -15.50 -5.99 -26.27
C ILE A 101 -14.66 -5.76 -27.51
N GLU A 102 -13.37 -6.09 -27.45
CA GLU A 102 -12.50 -6.00 -28.62
C GLU A 102 -12.90 -7.04 -29.68
N ASP A 103 -13.27 -8.26 -29.28
CA ASP A 103 -13.79 -9.26 -30.21
C ASP A 103 -15.11 -8.80 -30.84
N GLU A 104 -16.04 -8.28 -30.05
CA GLU A 104 -17.28 -7.67 -30.56
C GLU A 104 -16.98 -6.50 -31.51
N ALA A 105 -15.99 -5.67 -31.19
CA ALA A 105 -15.56 -4.57 -32.04
C ALA A 105 -15.09 -5.06 -33.41
N ARG A 106 -14.24 -6.09 -33.44
CA ARG A 106 -13.71 -6.68 -34.68
C ARG A 106 -14.85 -7.26 -35.52
N ASP A 107 -15.74 -8.03 -34.91
CA ASP A 107 -16.89 -8.62 -35.59
C ASP A 107 -17.84 -7.56 -36.19
N MET A 108 -18.15 -6.52 -35.41
CA MET A 108 -19.00 -5.43 -35.85
C MET A 108 -18.36 -4.60 -36.98
N VAL A 109 -17.06 -4.32 -36.86
CA VAL A 109 -16.33 -3.61 -37.92
C VAL A 109 -16.26 -4.44 -39.19
N GLU A 110 -15.98 -5.74 -39.10
CA GLU A 110 -16.06 -6.66 -40.24
C GLU A 110 -17.44 -6.66 -40.89
N TYR A 111 -18.51 -6.70 -40.08
CA TYR A 111 -19.88 -6.67 -40.57
C TYR A 111 -20.16 -5.41 -41.39
N TYR A 112 -19.81 -4.23 -40.87
CA TYR A 112 -20.01 -2.97 -41.59
C TYR A 112 -19.13 -2.81 -42.83
N LEU A 113 -17.91 -3.38 -42.82
CA LEU A 113 -17.06 -3.45 -44.01
C LEU A 113 -17.67 -4.36 -45.07
N LYS A 114 -18.19 -5.54 -44.70
CA LYS A 114 -18.86 -6.48 -45.60
C LYS A 114 -20.08 -5.85 -46.28
N GLN A 115 -20.86 -5.04 -45.56
CA GLN A 115 -21.99 -4.28 -46.13
C GLN A 115 -21.56 -3.31 -47.25
N ARG A 116 -20.30 -2.88 -47.25
CA ARG A 116 -19.69 -2.01 -48.29
C ARG A 116 -19.00 -2.78 -49.41
N GLY A 117 -19.13 -4.11 -49.42
CA GLY A 117 -18.41 -4.98 -50.36
C GLY A 117 -16.92 -5.13 -50.03
N MET A 118 -16.49 -4.73 -48.83
CA MET A 118 -15.10 -4.88 -48.37
C MET A 118 -14.97 -6.13 -47.50
N THR A 119 -14.27 -7.14 -48.00
CA THR A 119 -13.97 -8.35 -47.23
C THR A 119 -12.55 -8.23 -46.68
N LEU A 120 -12.43 -7.84 -45.41
CA LEU A 120 -11.16 -7.72 -44.71
C LEU A 120 -11.29 -8.40 -43.35
N LYS A 121 -10.36 -9.30 -43.04
CA LYS A 121 -10.31 -9.93 -41.71
C LYS A 121 -9.70 -8.95 -40.71
N VAL A 122 -10.43 -8.65 -39.65
CA VAL A 122 -10.03 -7.68 -38.61
C VAL A 122 -9.51 -8.43 -37.40
N GLY A 123 -8.35 -8.01 -36.90
CA GLY A 123 -7.68 -8.57 -35.73
C GLY A 123 -7.20 -7.47 -34.80
N TYR A 124 -6.17 -7.78 -34.02
CA TYR A 124 -5.41 -6.81 -33.22
C TYR A 124 -3.96 -6.75 -33.68
N LEU A 125 -3.26 -5.72 -33.27
CA LEU A 125 -1.82 -5.58 -33.46
C LEU A 125 -1.16 -5.34 -32.10
N ALA A 126 -0.42 -6.33 -31.62
CA ALA A 126 0.38 -6.24 -30.40
C ALA A 126 1.87 -6.20 -30.76
N LEU A 127 2.50 -5.05 -30.50
CA LEU A 127 3.93 -4.81 -30.62
C LEU A 127 4.50 -4.51 -29.23
N GLU A 128 5.83 -4.46 -29.09
CA GLU A 128 6.49 -4.24 -27.78
C GLU A 128 6.04 -2.95 -27.07
N ASP A 129 5.65 -1.92 -27.82
CA ASP A 129 5.32 -0.60 -27.30
C ASP A 129 3.95 -0.04 -27.75
N ILE A 130 3.24 -0.75 -28.63
CA ILE A 130 1.96 -0.31 -29.18
C ILE A 130 1.01 -1.51 -29.21
N GLU A 131 -0.18 -1.31 -28.68
CA GLU A 131 -1.31 -2.22 -28.81
C GLU A 131 -2.43 -1.48 -29.55
N VAL A 132 -2.96 -2.10 -30.60
CA VAL A 132 -4.08 -1.58 -31.38
C VAL A 132 -5.20 -2.62 -31.35
N ASP A 133 -6.31 -2.26 -30.70
CA ASP A 133 -7.47 -3.13 -30.47
C ASP A 133 -8.06 -3.66 -31.78
N ILE A 134 -8.17 -2.77 -32.79
CA ILE A 134 -8.78 -3.02 -34.09
C ILE A 134 -7.76 -2.72 -35.18
N TYR A 135 -7.24 -3.77 -35.83
CA TYR A 135 -6.26 -3.65 -36.89
C TYR A 135 -6.55 -4.57 -38.07
N ALA A 136 -6.37 -4.07 -39.27
CA ALA A 136 -6.34 -4.88 -40.48
C ALA A 136 -5.54 -4.20 -41.59
N LYS A 137 -5.00 -4.99 -42.53
CA LYS A 137 -4.21 -4.45 -43.64
C LYS A 137 -4.42 -5.27 -44.90
N ASN A 138 -4.62 -4.60 -46.03
CA ASN A 138 -4.61 -5.20 -47.35
C ASN A 138 -3.63 -4.47 -48.28
N ARG A 139 -3.79 -4.61 -49.60
CA ARG A 139 -2.91 -3.97 -50.58
C ARG A 139 -3.15 -2.45 -50.64
N ASP A 140 -4.39 -2.01 -50.45
CA ASP A 140 -4.85 -0.66 -50.76
C ASP A 140 -4.89 0.27 -49.55
N TYR A 141 -5.23 -0.24 -48.36
CA TYR A 141 -5.34 0.53 -47.13
C TYR A 141 -5.05 -0.31 -45.88
N CYS A 142 -4.85 0.35 -44.74
CA CYS A 142 -4.94 -0.29 -43.43
C CYS A 142 -6.02 0.35 -42.55
N LEU A 143 -6.58 -0.46 -41.66
CA LEU A 143 -7.58 -0.10 -40.68
C LEU A 143 -6.90 -0.07 -39.32
N ILE A 144 -7.07 1.01 -38.57
CA ILE A 144 -6.48 1.20 -37.25
C ILE A 144 -7.53 1.79 -36.34
N GLY A 145 -7.69 1.21 -35.15
CA GLY A 145 -8.70 1.69 -34.24
C GLY A 145 -8.68 1.11 -32.84
N GLU A 146 -9.59 1.68 -32.05
CA GLU A 146 -9.74 1.46 -30.62
C GLU A 146 -11.12 0.87 -30.30
N ALA A 147 -11.19 -0.05 -29.34
CA ALA A 147 -12.44 -0.57 -28.78
C ALA A 147 -12.63 -0.04 -27.34
N LYS A 148 -13.82 0.49 -27.04
CA LYS A 148 -14.14 1.00 -25.69
C LYS A 148 -15.56 0.66 -25.25
N THR A 149 -15.75 0.33 -23.98
CA THR A 149 -17.09 0.30 -23.35
C THR A 149 -17.81 1.65 -23.53
N ARG A 150 -17.08 2.74 -23.29
CA ARG A 150 -17.58 4.10 -23.40
C ARG A 150 -16.55 5.01 -24.08
N ALA A 151 -16.89 5.50 -25.27
CA ALA A 151 -16.07 6.47 -25.97
C ALA A 151 -16.32 7.89 -25.43
N VAL A 152 -15.23 8.51 -24.98
CA VAL A 152 -15.12 9.94 -24.65
C VAL A 152 -14.09 10.56 -25.60
N LYS A 153 -13.98 11.89 -25.63
CA LYS A 153 -12.98 12.60 -26.48
C LYS A 153 -11.57 11.99 -26.43
N LYS A 154 -11.10 11.55 -25.25
CA LYS A 154 -9.78 10.91 -25.09
C LYS A 154 -9.59 9.66 -25.96
N ALA A 155 -10.62 8.82 -26.11
CA ALA A 155 -10.55 7.61 -26.93
C ALA A 155 -10.37 7.95 -28.41
N ILE A 156 -11.05 8.99 -28.89
CA ILE A 156 -10.92 9.48 -30.27
C ILE A 156 -9.50 10.00 -30.53
N LEU A 157 -8.93 10.73 -29.57
CA LEU A 157 -7.55 11.22 -29.65
C LEU A 157 -6.51 10.10 -29.57
N GLN A 158 -6.87 8.92 -29.05
CA GLN A 158 -5.96 7.81 -28.87
C GLN A 158 -5.58 7.19 -30.22
N VAL A 159 -6.56 7.01 -31.12
CA VAL A 159 -6.33 6.48 -32.48
C VAL A 159 -5.28 7.29 -33.23
N ASP A 160 -5.36 8.63 -33.20
CA ASP A 160 -4.35 9.48 -33.86
C ASP A 160 -2.96 9.35 -33.22
N LYS A 161 -2.89 9.15 -31.90
CA LYS A 161 -1.61 8.93 -31.21
C LYS A 161 -0.99 7.60 -31.61
N ASP A 162 -1.79 6.55 -31.72
CA ASP A 162 -1.28 5.23 -32.08
C ASP A 162 -0.83 5.19 -33.53
N ILE A 163 -1.57 5.86 -34.43
CA ILE A 163 -1.12 6.08 -35.82
C ILE A 163 0.20 6.83 -35.84
N ALA A 164 0.33 7.96 -35.11
CA ALA A 164 1.57 8.72 -35.07
C ALA A 164 2.77 7.90 -34.53
N ARG A 165 2.53 7.03 -33.54
CA ARG A 165 3.56 6.11 -33.02
C ARG A 165 3.95 5.05 -34.04
N LEU A 166 2.97 4.44 -34.71
CA LEU A 166 3.20 3.48 -35.79
C LEU A 166 4.01 4.13 -36.92
N CYS A 167 3.71 5.37 -37.29
CA CYS A 167 4.47 6.11 -38.32
C CYS A 167 5.94 6.24 -37.95
N LYS A 168 6.22 6.50 -36.67
CA LYS A 168 7.57 6.77 -36.18
C LYS A 168 8.39 5.51 -35.96
N ARG A 169 7.76 4.43 -35.47
CA ARG A 169 8.47 3.25 -34.96
C ARG A 169 8.26 1.99 -35.78
N HIS A 170 7.10 1.84 -36.42
CA HIS A 170 6.66 0.61 -37.08
C HIS A 170 5.93 0.92 -38.41
N PRO A 171 6.55 1.69 -39.33
CA PRO A 171 5.91 2.13 -40.58
C PRO A 171 5.51 0.97 -41.51
N GLU A 172 6.12 -0.20 -41.35
CA GLU A 172 5.79 -1.43 -42.08
C GLU A 172 4.37 -1.94 -41.81
N TYR A 173 3.71 -1.50 -40.74
CA TYR A 173 2.30 -1.83 -40.46
C TYR A 173 1.32 -0.81 -41.04
N LEU A 174 1.83 0.25 -41.68
CA LEU A 174 1.01 1.29 -42.29
C LEU A 174 0.88 1.15 -43.80
N LYS A 175 -0.06 1.91 -44.35
CA LYS A 175 -0.32 2.12 -45.77
C LYS A 175 -0.51 3.62 -46.01
N GLU A 176 -0.32 4.05 -47.26
CA GLU A 176 -0.59 5.44 -47.67
C GLU A 176 -2.05 5.83 -47.41
N LYS A 177 -2.97 4.88 -47.51
CA LYS A 177 -4.38 5.08 -47.18
C LYS A 177 -4.72 4.37 -45.88
N ILE A 178 -5.43 5.06 -45.01
CA ILE A 178 -5.89 4.52 -43.74
C ILE A 178 -7.38 4.75 -43.50
N VAL A 179 -7.95 3.86 -42.71
CA VAL A 179 -9.27 4.02 -42.11
C VAL A 179 -9.05 4.08 -40.60
N LYS A 180 -9.47 5.19 -39.99
CA LYS A 180 -9.45 5.35 -38.54
C LYS A 180 -10.79 4.89 -37.99
N VAL A 181 -10.80 3.96 -37.05
CA VAL A 181 -12.03 3.42 -36.48
C VAL A 181 -12.04 3.49 -34.96
N VAL A 182 -13.21 3.74 -34.37
CA VAL A 182 -13.45 3.55 -32.94
C VAL A 182 -14.73 2.75 -32.81
N TYR A 183 -14.66 1.61 -32.12
CA TYR A 183 -15.85 0.89 -31.69
C TYR A 183 -16.19 1.27 -30.26
N ALA A 184 -17.47 1.54 -29.98
CA ALA A 184 -17.94 1.63 -28.61
C ALA A 184 -19.34 1.09 -28.37
N ILE A 185 -19.57 0.55 -27.18
CA ILE A 185 -20.94 0.19 -26.73
C ILE A 185 -21.75 1.48 -26.53
N GLN A 186 -21.15 2.51 -25.93
CA GLN A 186 -21.74 3.83 -25.72
C GLN A 186 -20.78 4.93 -26.18
N ALA A 187 -21.27 5.91 -26.92
CA ALA A 187 -20.50 7.10 -27.28
C ALA A 187 -21.10 8.35 -26.65
N MET A 188 -20.24 9.17 -26.05
CA MET A 188 -20.64 10.49 -25.55
C MET A 188 -20.71 11.51 -26.71
N PRO A 189 -21.56 12.55 -26.62
CA PRO A 189 -21.71 13.54 -27.70
C PRO A 189 -20.39 14.22 -28.11
N ASP A 190 -19.53 14.54 -27.14
CA ASP A 190 -18.21 15.13 -27.36
C ASP A 190 -17.28 14.21 -28.16
N ALA A 191 -17.39 12.89 -27.97
CA ALA A 191 -16.65 11.91 -28.75
C ALA A 191 -17.16 11.85 -30.19
N VAL A 192 -18.47 11.92 -30.41
CA VAL A 192 -19.06 11.93 -31.76
C VAL A 192 -18.62 13.18 -32.52
N GLU A 193 -18.68 14.36 -31.89
CA GLU A 193 -18.23 15.62 -32.48
C GLU A 193 -16.73 15.58 -32.83
N GLU A 194 -15.89 15.12 -31.91
CA GLU A 194 -14.45 15.01 -32.14
C GLU A 194 -14.13 13.98 -33.24
N ALA A 195 -14.86 12.86 -33.29
CA ALA A 195 -14.68 11.84 -34.32
C ALA A 195 -15.00 12.39 -35.71
N LYS A 196 -16.11 13.14 -35.85
CA LYS A 196 -16.44 13.86 -37.10
C LYS A 196 -15.34 14.83 -37.52
N ARG A 197 -14.79 15.58 -36.57
CA ARG A 197 -13.73 16.58 -36.82
C ARG A 197 -12.43 15.95 -37.33
N ARG A 198 -12.18 14.69 -37.01
CA ARG A 198 -10.92 13.97 -37.30
C ARG A 198 -11.05 12.90 -38.38
N ASP A 199 -12.23 12.81 -39.01
CA ASP A 199 -12.55 11.77 -39.98
C ASP A 199 -12.35 10.35 -39.40
N ILE A 200 -12.73 10.18 -38.14
CA ILE A 200 -12.70 8.90 -37.43
C ILE A 200 -14.08 8.26 -37.53
N TRP A 201 -14.11 7.03 -38.01
CA TRP A 201 -15.31 6.21 -38.13
C TRP A 201 -15.67 5.61 -36.77
N LEU A 202 -16.68 6.18 -36.13
CA LEU A 202 -17.15 5.80 -34.81
C LEU A 202 -18.40 4.93 -34.98
N VAL A 203 -18.30 3.69 -34.53
CA VAL A 203 -19.34 2.67 -34.72
C VAL A 203 -19.76 2.05 -33.39
N THR A 204 -21.00 1.57 -33.36
CA THR A 204 -21.60 0.85 -32.23
C THR A 204 -22.37 -0.35 -32.76
N ALA A 205 -22.76 -1.29 -31.91
CA ALA A 205 -23.67 -2.37 -32.30
C ALA A 205 -25.02 -1.86 -32.90
N LYS A 206 -25.43 -0.63 -32.56
CA LYS A 206 -26.70 -0.05 -33.02
C LYS A 206 -26.60 0.63 -34.38
N GLY A 207 -25.39 0.88 -34.88
CA GLY A 207 -25.18 1.69 -36.07
C GLY A 207 -23.90 2.50 -36.03
N GLU A 208 -23.67 3.16 -37.16
CA GLU A 208 -22.56 4.06 -37.40
C GLU A 208 -22.93 5.47 -36.96
N LEU A 209 -22.09 6.09 -36.12
CA LEU A 209 -22.35 7.44 -35.58
C LEU A 209 -21.64 8.54 -36.38
N THR A 210 -20.61 8.17 -37.12
CA THR A 210 -19.88 9.04 -38.04
C THR A 210 -19.63 8.31 -39.36
N GLU A 211 -19.22 9.07 -40.37
CA GLU A 211 -19.04 8.54 -41.72
C GLU A 211 -17.77 7.69 -41.84
N PHE A 212 -17.87 6.63 -42.62
CA PHE A 212 -16.72 5.86 -43.07
C PHE A 212 -15.92 6.66 -44.09
N LYS A 213 -14.61 6.85 -43.85
CA LYS A 213 -13.69 7.54 -44.75
C LYS A 213 -12.36 6.81 -44.86
N ILE A 214 -11.85 6.75 -46.08
CA ILE A 214 -10.47 6.35 -46.37
C ILE A 214 -9.68 7.63 -46.59
N ILE A 215 -8.72 7.91 -45.71
CA ILE A 215 -7.90 9.12 -45.74
C ILE A 215 -6.47 8.77 -46.13
N SER A 216 -5.75 9.72 -46.72
CA SER A 216 -4.32 9.55 -46.98
C SER A 216 -3.53 9.97 -45.75
N LEU A 217 -2.49 9.20 -45.43
CA LEU A 217 -1.68 9.32 -44.22
C LEU A 217 -0.65 10.45 -44.31
#